data_AF-A0A5N6E676-F1
#
_entry.id   AF-A0A5N6E676-F1
#
_cell.length_a   1.000
_cell.length_b   1.000
_cell.length_c   1.000
_cell.angle_alpha   90.00
_cell.angle_beta   90.00
_cell.angle_gamma   90.00
#
_symmetry.space_group_name_H-M   'P 1'
#
loop_
_entity.id
_entity.type
_entity.pdbx_description
1 polymer ?
#
loop_
_entity_poly.entity_id
_entity_poly.type
_entity_poly.pdbx_seq_one_letter_code
_entity_poly.pdbx_strand_id
1 'polypeptide(L)'
;MMDCLASILGAIKHWLGLTRRSVQRDKVRKSRLHWRTDSLMIVQVIIFIGAERGPDDLVITFLRDCFSDRLTWTEFKSLGPPAMAAVVQAKWRCVTLDQIAESIRAGRFDEKELEKLRDEAKEWRRRVSVRKPSDPVSIFERD
;
A
#
# COMPACT_ATOMS: atom_id res chain seq x y z
N MET A 1 -27.01 -30.41 16.59
CA MET A 1 -28.35 -30.41 15.98
C MET A 1 -28.99 -29.08 16.36
N MET A 2 -28.61 -28.05 15.61
CA MET A 2 -29.45 -27.37 14.61
C MET A 2 -30.44 -26.36 15.22
N ASP A 3 -30.03 -25.10 15.05
CA ASP A 3 -30.73 -24.04 14.35
C ASP A 3 -31.98 -23.36 14.95
N CYS A 4 -31.80 -22.04 15.03
CA CYS A 4 -32.72 -21.03 14.53
C CYS A 4 -34.02 -20.81 15.31
N LEU A 5 -33.88 -20.02 16.38
CA LEU A 5 -34.92 -19.08 16.81
C LEU A 5 -35.14 -18.03 15.71
N ALA A 6 -35.95 -18.42 14.74
CA ALA A 6 -36.64 -17.53 13.83
C ALA A 6 -37.61 -16.64 14.63
N SER A 7 -37.78 -15.43 14.10
CA SER A 7 -39.01 -14.66 14.22
C SER A 7 -39.23 -13.93 15.54
N ILE A 8 -38.41 -12.89 15.73
CA ILE A 8 -38.77 -11.69 16.51
C ILE A 8 -40.19 -11.25 16.08
N LEU A 9 -41.11 -11.41 17.03
CA LEU A 9 -42.41 -10.75 17.06
C LEU A 9 -42.25 -9.26 16.77
N GLY A 10 -43.01 -8.78 15.79
CA GLY A 10 -43.13 -7.35 15.54
C GLY A 10 -43.83 -6.99 14.23
N ALA A 11 -44.55 -7.94 13.62
CA ALA A 11 -45.39 -7.68 12.46
C ALA A 11 -46.63 -6.88 12.92
N ILE A 12 -46.45 -5.56 12.86
CA ILE A 12 -47.46 -4.51 12.93
C ILE A 12 -48.60 -4.88 11.97
N LYS A 13 -49.67 -5.43 12.53
CA LYS A 13 -50.97 -5.39 11.90
C LYS A 13 -51.63 -4.06 12.24
N HIS A 14 -52.38 -3.59 11.24
CA HIS A 14 -53.46 -2.63 11.35
C HIS A 14 -53.07 -1.16 11.21
N TRP A 15 -53.20 -0.62 10.00
CA TRP A 15 -54.25 0.35 9.68
C TRP A 15 -54.50 0.34 8.17
N LEU A 16 -55.69 -0.16 7.80
CA LEU A 16 -56.24 -0.03 6.45
C LEU A 16 -56.55 1.44 6.15
N GLY A 17 -56.14 1.88 4.96
CA GLY A 17 -57.02 2.53 4.00
C GLY A 17 -57.45 3.98 4.26
N LEU A 18 -56.88 4.90 3.47
CA LEU A 18 -57.63 6.03 2.92
C LEU A 18 -57.02 6.56 1.61
N THR A 19 -57.69 6.17 0.54
CA THR A 19 -57.94 6.80 -0.76
C THR A 19 -57.43 8.23 -1.06
N ARG A 20 -56.75 8.35 -2.22
CA ARG A 20 -57.14 9.13 -3.43
C ARG A 20 -56.79 10.64 -3.53
N ARG A 21 -56.24 10.96 -4.72
CA ARG A 21 -56.12 12.25 -5.46
C ARG A 21 -54.74 12.93 -5.53
N SER A 22 -54.04 12.60 -6.61
CA SER A 22 -53.43 13.48 -7.63
C SER A 22 -53.48 15.00 -7.42
N VAL A 23 -52.34 15.67 -7.63
CA VAL A 23 -52.07 16.64 -8.73
C VAL A 23 -50.83 17.48 -8.37
N GLN A 24 -49.84 17.42 -9.26
CA GLN A 24 -48.75 18.36 -9.54
C GLN A 24 -48.27 19.33 -8.44
N ARG A 25 -46.99 19.16 -8.08
CA ARG A 25 -46.03 20.28 -8.15
C ARG A 25 -44.60 19.77 -8.29
N ASP A 26 -44.17 19.66 -9.54
CA ASP A 26 -42.77 19.73 -9.92
C ASP A 26 -42.20 21.10 -9.52
N LYS A 27 -41.24 21.10 -8.60
CA LYS A 27 -39.95 21.82 -8.66
C LYS A 27 -39.34 21.86 -7.27
N VAL A 28 -38.04 21.56 -7.23
CA VAL A 28 -37.11 21.72 -6.10
C VAL A 28 -37.15 20.60 -5.06
N ARG A 29 -36.53 19.47 -5.41
CA ARG A 29 -35.63 18.67 -4.53
C ARG A 29 -34.77 17.75 -5.40
N LYS A 30 -34.03 18.37 -6.32
CA LYS A 30 -32.71 17.85 -6.71
C LYS A 30 -31.88 17.80 -5.42
N SER A 31 -31.03 16.79 -5.30
CA SER A 31 -29.98 16.56 -4.28
C SER A 31 -30.39 15.58 -3.18
N ARG A 32 -29.53 14.57 -2.99
CA ARG A 32 -29.61 13.41 -2.06
C ARG A 32 -30.27 12.20 -2.72
N LEU A 33 -29.59 11.09 -3.01
CA LEU A 33 -28.30 10.58 -2.55
C LEU A 33 -27.85 9.57 -3.63
N HIS A 34 -27.20 10.06 -4.69
CA HIS A 34 -26.29 9.23 -5.48
C HIS A 34 -24.92 9.36 -4.80
N TRP A 35 -24.76 8.76 -3.62
CA TRP A 35 -23.42 8.45 -3.18
C TRP A 35 -23.03 7.25 -4.04
N ARG A 36 -22.18 7.55 -5.02
CA ARG A 36 -21.34 6.58 -5.68
C ARG A 36 -20.86 5.58 -4.64
N THR A 37 -20.92 4.31 -4.98
CA THR A 37 -20.00 3.30 -4.47
C THR A 37 -18.59 3.77 -4.82
N ASP A 38 -18.07 4.72 -4.05
CA ASP A 38 -16.63 4.93 -3.94
C ASP A 38 -16.15 3.65 -3.26
N SER A 39 -15.72 2.72 -4.11
CA SER A 39 -14.89 1.60 -3.71
C SER A 39 -13.77 2.17 -2.85
N LEU A 40 -13.89 2.01 -1.53
CA LEU A 40 -12.80 2.22 -0.60
C LEU A 40 -11.74 1.19 -1.01
N MET A 41 -10.88 1.58 -1.95
CA MET A 41 -9.60 0.94 -2.15
C MET A 41 -8.85 1.16 -0.84
N ILE A 42 -8.91 0.18 0.06
CA ILE A 42 -8.01 0.12 1.20
C ILE A 42 -6.62 0.02 0.59
N VAL A 43 -5.91 1.14 0.52
CA VAL A 43 -4.55 1.19 0.00
C VAL A 43 -3.71 0.40 0.99
N GLN A 44 -3.38 -0.84 0.64
CA GLN A 44 -2.49 -1.67 1.45
C GLN A 44 -1.14 -0.97 1.57
N VAL A 45 -0.74 -0.63 2.80
CA VAL A 45 0.49 0.11 3.05
C VAL A 45 1.64 -0.88 3.11
N ILE A 46 2.57 -0.77 2.15
CA ILE A 46 3.79 -1.56 2.11
C ILE A 46 4.97 -0.67 2.47
N ILE A 47 5.75 -1.07 3.47
CA ILE A 47 6.97 -0.38 3.89
C ILE A 47 8.15 -1.32 3.73
N PHE A 48 9.07 -0.97 2.83
CA PHE A 48 10.30 -1.74 2.65
C PHE A 48 11.25 -1.50 3.84
N ILE A 49 11.70 -2.58 4.51
CA ILE A 49 12.67 -2.49 5.61
C ILE A 49 14.09 -2.73 5.10
N GLY A 50 14.29 -3.79 4.32
CA GLY A 50 15.61 -4.18 3.86
C GLY A 50 15.61 -5.42 2.99
N ALA A 51 16.81 -5.77 2.54
CA ALA A 51 17.08 -6.98 1.78
C ALA A 51 18.26 -7.75 2.37
N GLU A 52 18.23 -9.07 2.24
CA GLU A 52 19.26 -10.01 2.69
C GLU A 52 19.44 -11.13 1.67
N ARG A 53 20.62 -11.74 1.66
CA ARG A 53 20.91 -12.88 0.78
C ARG A 53 20.08 -14.10 1.19
N GLY A 54 19.24 -14.60 0.28
CA GLY A 54 18.61 -15.92 0.41
C GLY A 54 19.42 -17.03 -0.29
N PRO A 55 18.96 -18.29 -0.20
CA PRO A 55 19.63 -19.42 -0.84
C PRO A 55 19.66 -19.29 -2.36
N ASP A 56 18.52 -18.93 -2.97
CA ASP A 56 18.35 -18.90 -4.43
C ASP A 56 17.96 -17.53 -4.99
N ASP A 57 17.44 -16.63 -4.14
CA ASP A 57 17.04 -15.27 -4.52
C ASP A 57 17.33 -14.31 -3.37
N LEU A 58 17.25 -13.01 -3.63
CA LEU A 58 17.30 -12.00 -2.57
C LEU A 58 16.01 -12.07 -1.74
N VAL A 59 16.12 -12.04 -0.42
CA VAL A 59 14.98 -12.02 0.50
C VAL A 59 14.72 -10.59 0.95
N ILE A 60 13.49 -10.13 0.80
CA ILE A 60 13.02 -8.81 1.18
C ILE A 60 12.24 -8.89 2.48
N THR A 61 12.63 -8.08 3.45
CA THR A 61 11.87 -7.84 4.68
C THR A 61 11.08 -6.55 4.54
N PHE A 62 9.77 -6.60 4.78
CA PHE A 62 8.87 -5.45 4.66
C PHE A 62 7.75 -5.51 5.69
N LEU A 63 7.08 -4.38 5.92
CA LEU A 63 5.83 -4.31 6.66
C LEU A 63 4.66 -4.24 5.69
N ARG A 64 3.63 -5.03 5.96
CA ARG A 64 2.31 -4.94 5.33
C ARG A 64 1.26 -4.86 6.42
N ASP A 65 0.48 -3.78 6.43
CA ASP A 65 -0.58 -3.55 7.42
C ASP A 65 -0.10 -3.77 8.88
N CYS A 66 1.10 -3.28 9.18
CA CYS A 66 1.81 -3.40 10.47
C CYS A 66 2.41 -4.78 10.79
N PHE A 67 2.24 -5.79 9.94
CA PHE A 67 2.88 -7.09 10.10
C PHE A 67 4.18 -7.16 9.32
N SER A 68 5.24 -7.67 9.95
CA SER A 68 6.50 -7.96 9.25
C SER A 68 6.35 -9.24 8.45
N ASP A 69 6.73 -9.17 7.19
CA ASP A 69 6.69 -10.27 6.24
C ASP A 69 8.03 -10.38 5.50
N ARG A 70 8.30 -11.57 4.95
CA ARG A 70 9.51 -11.89 4.19
C ARG A 70 9.13 -12.62 2.93
N LEU A 71 9.53 -12.06 1.79
CA LEU A 71 9.32 -12.65 0.47
C LEU A 71 10.62 -12.64 -0.32
N THR A 72 10.77 -13.56 -1.27
CA THR A 72 11.83 -13.43 -2.28
C THR A 72 11.62 -12.16 -3.10
N TRP A 73 12.68 -11.65 -3.73
CA TRP A 73 12.59 -10.48 -4.59
C TRP A 73 11.60 -10.71 -5.74
N THR A 74 11.58 -11.92 -6.29
CA THR A 74 10.62 -12.31 -7.32
C THR A 74 9.17 -12.25 -6.82
N GLU A 75 8.87 -12.81 -5.64
CA GLU A 75 7.53 -12.76 -5.04
C GLU A 75 7.15 -11.33 -4.62
N PHE A 76 8.09 -10.57 -4.06
CA PHE A 76 7.87 -9.18 -3.66
C PHE A 76 7.50 -8.32 -4.87
N LYS A 77 8.14 -8.51 -6.02
CA LYS A 77 7.76 -7.84 -7.28
C LYS A 77 6.35 -8.18 -7.74
N SER A 78 5.87 -9.41 -7.48
CA SER A 78 4.52 -9.85 -7.86
C SER A 78 3.40 -9.08 -7.12
N LEU A 79 3.73 -8.42 -6.01
CA LEU A 79 2.82 -7.52 -5.29
C LEU A 79 2.51 -6.23 -6.07
N GLY A 80 3.26 -5.97 -7.15
CA GLY A 80 2.96 -4.92 -8.11
C GLY A 80 3.50 -3.54 -7.73
N PRO A 81 2.96 -2.48 -8.36
CA PRO A 81 3.49 -1.12 -8.24
C PRO A 81 3.65 -0.57 -6.81
N PRO A 82 2.75 -0.85 -5.85
CA PRO A 82 2.92 -0.38 -4.46
C PRO A 82 4.21 -0.89 -3.80
N ALA A 83 4.57 -2.15 -4.05
CA ALA A 83 5.78 -2.75 -3.50
C ALA A 83 7.04 -2.12 -4.10
N MET A 84 7.04 -1.88 -5.41
CA MET A 84 8.15 -1.18 -6.09
C MET A 84 8.29 0.26 -5.62
N ALA A 85 7.18 0.96 -5.39
CA ALA A 85 7.20 2.30 -4.81
C ALA A 85 7.83 2.31 -3.41
N ALA A 86 7.54 1.30 -2.58
CA ALA A 86 8.11 1.19 -1.24
C ALA A 86 9.65 1.05 -1.26
N VAL A 87 10.21 0.31 -2.22
CA VAL A 87 11.68 0.19 -2.42
C VAL A 87 12.30 1.55 -2.72
N VAL A 88 11.70 2.30 -3.65
CA VAL A 88 12.18 3.63 -4.04
C VAL A 88 12.04 4.63 -2.89
N GLN A 89 10.96 4.56 -2.12
CA GLN A 89 10.76 5.39 -0.93
C GLN A 89 11.83 5.10 0.14
N ALA A 90 12.19 3.84 0.33
CA ALA A 90 13.29 3.41 1.19
C ALA A 90 14.68 3.76 0.64
N LYS A 91 14.75 4.41 -0.53
CA LYS A 91 15.99 4.86 -1.21
C LYS A 91 16.86 3.73 -1.73
N TRP A 92 16.25 2.57 -1.98
CA TRP A 92 16.89 1.48 -2.68
C TRP A 92 16.63 1.58 -4.18
N ARG A 93 17.54 1.03 -4.99
CA ARG A 93 17.44 1.01 -6.45
C ARG A 93 16.96 -0.36 -6.91
N CYS A 94 15.78 -0.42 -7.52
CA CYS A 94 15.19 -1.68 -8.00
C CYS A 94 16.11 -2.42 -8.98
N VAL A 95 16.73 -1.69 -9.92
CA VAL A 95 17.67 -2.26 -10.90
C VAL A 95 18.86 -2.94 -10.20
N THR A 96 19.38 -2.37 -9.12
CA THR A 96 20.50 -2.97 -8.40
C THR A 96 20.06 -4.20 -7.60
N LEU A 97 18.83 -4.21 -7.07
CA LEU A 97 18.25 -5.41 -6.46
C LEU A 97 18.04 -6.53 -7.48
N ASP A 98 17.62 -6.21 -8.71
CA ASP A 98 17.53 -7.18 -9.81
C ASP A 98 18.89 -7.79 -10.15
N GLN A 99 19.93 -6.96 -10.27
CA GLN A 99 21.30 -7.43 -10.54
C GLN A 99 21.83 -8.34 -9.42
N ILE A 100 21.59 -7.99 -8.15
CA ILE A 100 22.00 -8.83 -7.02
C ILE A 100 21.24 -10.15 -7.03
N ALA A 101 19.93 -10.13 -7.26
CA ALA A 101 19.11 -11.33 -7.36
C ALA A 101 19.61 -12.26 -8.49
N GLU A 102 19.99 -11.71 -9.64
CA GLU A 102 20.61 -12.45 -10.74
C GLU A 102 21.98 -13.03 -10.36
N SER A 103 22.83 -12.26 -9.69
CA SER A 103 24.13 -12.71 -9.20
C SER A 103 23.99 -13.85 -8.17
N ILE A 104 22.97 -13.82 -7.31
CA ILE A 104 22.65 -14.89 -6.36
C ILE A 104 22.25 -16.15 -7.14
N ARG A 105 21.29 -16.05 -8.07
CA ARG A 105 20.87 -17.18 -8.92
C ARG A 105 22.02 -17.78 -9.74
N ALA A 106 22.97 -16.95 -10.15
CA ALA A 106 24.15 -17.37 -10.91
C ALA A 106 25.28 -17.93 -10.02
N GLY A 107 25.15 -17.91 -8.69
CA GLY A 107 26.19 -18.34 -7.75
C GLY A 107 27.42 -17.44 -7.70
N ARG A 108 27.33 -16.19 -8.19
CA ARG A 108 28.44 -15.22 -8.30
C ARG A 108 28.33 -14.04 -7.32
N PHE A 109 27.40 -14.11 -6.37
CA PHE A 109 27.10 -13.01 -5.47
C PHE A 109 28.25 -12.68 -4.51
N ASP A 110 28.60 -11.39 -4.43
CA ASP A 110 29.49 -10.84 -3.40
C ASP A 110 28.64 -10.11 -2.34
N GLU A 111 28.74 -10.56 -1.08
CA GLU A 111 28.04 -9.97 0.06
C GLU A 111 28.33 -8.46 0.21
N LYS A 112 29.53 -8.01 -0.21
CA LYS A 112 29.91 -6.59 -0.15
C LYS A 112 29.01 -5.70 -1.00
N GLU A 113 28.43 -6.22 -2.09
CA GLU A 113 27.52 -5.45 -2.94
C GLU A 113 26.22 -5.11 -2.19
N LEU A 114 25.70 -6.04 -1.41
CA LEU A 114 24.49 -5.82 -0.63
C LEU A 114 24.74 -4.91 0.56
N GLU A 115 25.89 -5.05 1.24
CA GLU A 115 26.25 -4.17 2.35
C GLU A 115 26.42 -2.71 1.88
N LYS A 116 27.06 -2.51 0.73
CA LYS A 116 27.19 -1.19 0.11
C LYS A 116 25.82 -0.53 -0.12
N LEU A 117 24.81 -1.29 -0.57
CA LEU A 117 23.46 -0.74 -0.76
C LEU A 117 22.77 -0.36 0.56
N ARG A 118 22.98 -1.15 1.62
CA ARG A 118 22.47 -0.82 2.95
C ARG A 118 23.05 0.50 3.44
N ASP A 119 24.36 0.68 3.27
CA ASP A 119 25.06 1.90 3.63
C ASP A 119 24.61 3.10 2.80
N GLU A 120 24.47 2.94 1.47
CA GLU A 120 23.97 4.00 0.60
C GLU A 120 22.55 4.43 1.02
N ALA A 121 21.63 3.48 1.23
CA ALA A 121 20.27 3.79 1.65
C ALA A 121 20.22 4.44 3.04
N LYS A 122 21.11 4.05 3.94
CA LYS A 122 21.25 4.66 5.28
C LYS A 122 21.79 6.09 5.18
N GLU A 123 22.82 6.34 4.37
CA GLU A 123 23.41 7.66 4.18
C GLU A 123 22.43 8.62 3.49
N TRP A 124 21.65 8.15 2.51
CA TRP A 124 20.57 8.93 1.92
C TRP A 124 19.52 9.35 2.96
N ARG A 125 19.10 8.43 3.84
CA ARG A 125 18.16 8.75 4.91
C ARG A 125 18.75 9.77 5.89
N ARG A 126 20.03 9.63 6.25
CA ARG A 126 20.74 10.57 7.13
C ARG A 126 20.80 11.99 6.54
N ARG A 127 21.16 12.13 5.26
CA ARG A 127 21.21 13.45 4.59
C ARG A 127 19.86 14.14 4.58
N VAL A 128 18.78 13.40 4.34
CA VAL A 128 17.42 13.96 4.36
C VAL A 128 16.98 14.31 5.79
N SER A 129 17.33 13.50 6.80
CA SER A 129 16.94 13.78 8.19
C SER A 129 17.70 14.93 8.83
N VAL A 130 18.95 15.19 8.41
CA VAL A 130 19.78 16.28 8.94
C VAL A 130 19.37 17.64 8.36
N ARG A 131 18.79 17.65 7.15
CA ARG A 131 18.31 18.87 6.51
C ARG A 131 17.09 19.39 7.25
N LYS A 132 17.18 20.57 7.86
CA LYS A 132 16.00 21.25 8.40
C LYS A 132 15.11 21.69 7.22
N PRO A 133 13.78 21.66 7.34
CA PRO A 133 12.88 22.19 6.32
C PRO A 133 13.17 23.65 5.95
N SER A 134 13.80 24.39 6.87
CA SER A 134 14.22 25.79 6.74
C SER A 134 15.59 25.98 6.07
N ASP A 135 16.33 24.92 5.77
CA ASP A 135 17.66 25.05 5.17
C ASP A 135 17.51 25.40 3.67
N PRO A 136 18.07 26.54 3.22
CA PRO A 136 17.93 26.97 1.83
C PRO A 136 18.49 25.93 0.87
N VAL A 137 17.76 25.67 -0.22
CA VAL A 137 18.30 24.97 -1.37
C VAL A 137 19.33 25.90 -2.00
N SER A 138 20.61 25.55 -1.91
CA SER A 138 21.64 26.25 -2.70
C SER A 138 21.34 26.00 -4.18
N ILE A 139 20.91 27.04 -4.88
CA ILE A 139 20.60 27.04 -6.32
C ILE A 139 21.89 27.14 -7.16
N PHE A 140 23.06 27.26 -6.54
CA PHE A 140 24.33 27.59 -7.20
C PHE A 140 25.25 26.42 -7.54
N GLU A 141 24.79 25.16 -7.51
CA GLU A 141 25.56 24.00 -8.02
C GLU A 141 24.98 23.46 -9.34
N ARG A 142 24.64 24.37 -10.25
CA ARG A 142 24.66 24.10 -11.69
C ARG A 142 25.47 25.20 -12.35
N ASP A 143 26.72 24.89 -12.64
CA ASP A 143 27.42 25.24 -13.88
C ASP A 143 28.52 24.20 -14.10
#